data_AF-A0A3D2EZM6-F1
#
_entry.id   AF-A0A3D2EZM6-F1
#
_cell.length_a   1.000
_cell.length_b   1.000
_cell.length_c   1.000
_cell.angle_alpha   90.00
_cell.angle_beta   90.00
_cell.angle_gamma   90.00
#
_symmetry.space_group_name_H-M   'P 1'
#
loop_
_entity.id
_entity.type
_entity.pdbx_description
1 polymer ?
#
loop_
_entity_poly.entity_id
_entity_poly.type
_entity_poly.pdbx_seq_one_letter_code
_entity_poly.pdbx_strand_id
1 'polypeptide(L)'
;MSNLSPSTDQSIAQKYSAETLEKKIKNKTALQKELGWPAESKRMMLCLPVGMTKALGGELLEELIQGLETLPIELLIRGKGTKEYGELFTKLAQDKNHRFAIVPDKEDAVNAMFAAADASLFLSDPSDLPELELSLKYGAIPIAPECEKLEAYDPIQESGVAFTYENPDVWSVFAAIVRALETHRFPFDWRTVQRYCMESVK
;
A
#
# COMPACT_ATOMS: atom_id res chain seq x y z
N MET A 1 -7.19 -7.01 21.20
CA MET A 1 -6.54 -7.15 19.88
C MET A 1 -7.32 -8.21 19.13
N SER A 2 -8.05 -7.81 18.09
CA SER A 2 -8.74 -8.76 17.22
C SER A 2 -7.68 -9.63 16.55
N ASN A 3 -7.85 -10.94 16.61
CA ASN A 3 -7.00 -11.93 15.93
C ASN A 3 -7.29 -11.97 14.41
N LEU A 4 -7.54 -10.79 13.83
CA LEU A 4 -8.01 -10.61 12.47
C LEU A 4 -6.80 -10.66 11.53
N SER A 5 -6.82 -11.61 10.61
CA SER A 5 -5.81 -11.80 9.58
C SER A 5 -6.51 -12.08 8.25
N PRO A 6 -5.80 -12.00 7.11
CA PRO A 6 -6.40 -12.34 5.82
C PRO A 6 -6.95 -13.78 5.74
N SER A 7 -6.57 -14.66 6.66
CA SER A 7 -7.07 -16.02 6.73
C SER A 7 -8.44 -16.13 7.42
N THR A 8 -8.78 -15.19 8.29
CA THR A 8 -10.01 -15.16 9.10
C THR A 8 -10.95 -14.03 8.71
N ASP A 9 -10.46 -13.02 7.99
CA ASP A 9 -11.23 -11.85 7.59
C ASP A 9 -12.34 -12.21 6.59
N GLN A 10 -13.56 -11.79 6.91
CA GLN A 10 -14.77 -12.00 6.12
C GLN A 10 -15.09 -10.81 5.21
N SER A 11 -14.44 -9.67 5.43
CA SER A 11 -14.64 -8.45 4.64
C SER A 11 -13.91 -8.49 3.28
N ILE A 12 -12.98 -9.44 3.11
CA ILE A 12 -12.18 -9.57 1.90
C ILE A 12 -12.74 -10.63 0.95
N ALA A 13 -12.62 -10.39 -0.36
CA ALA A 13 -13.20 -11.25 -1.39
C ALA A 13 -12.62 -12.68 -1.41
N GLN A 14 -11.37 -12.85 -0.99
CA GLN A 14 -10.67 -14.12 -0.96
C GLN A 14 -9.72 -14.17 0.23
N LYS A 15 -9.99 -15.11 1.15
CA LYS A 15 -9.07 -15.43 2.25
C LYS A 15 -7.75 -16.03 1.75
N TYR A 16 -6.67 -15.67 2.42
CA TYR A 16 -5.31 -16.13 2.14
C TYR A 16 -4.42 -16.13 3.38
N SER A 17 -3.21 -16.66 3.23
CA SER A 17 -2.16 -16.72 4.24
C SER A 17 -0.79 -16.52 3.57
N ALA A 18 0.29 -16.46 4.35
CA ALA A 18 1.66 -16.41 3.84
C ALA A 18 2.01 -17.60 2.92
N GLU A 19 1.34 -18.75 3.12
CA GLU A 19 1.49 -19.96 2.31
C GLU A 19 0.62 -19.95 1.04
N THR A 20 -0.37 -19.06 0.95
CA THR A 20 -1.33 -19.01 -0.15
C THR A 20 -1.44 -17.62 -0.78
N LEU A 21 -0.32 -16.89 -0.81
CA LEU A 21 -0.20 -15.52 -1.34
C LEU A 21 -0.71 -15.37 -2.78
N GLU A 22 -0.64 -16.42 -3.60
CA GLU A 22 -1.18 -16.42 -4.95
C GLU A 22 -2.70 -16.12 -4.99
N LYS A 23 -3.41 -16.36 -3.89
CA LYS A 23 -4.85 -16.03 -3.77
C LYS A 23 -5.09 -14.54 -3.57
N LYS A 24 -4.13 -13.78 -3.05
CA LYS A 24 -4.26 -12.33 -2.78
C LYS A 24 -4.68 -11.55 -4.04
N ILE A 25 -4.24 -12.00 -5.22
CA ILE A 25 -4.59 -11.38 -6.51
C ILE A 25 -6.10 -11.27 -6.75
N LYS A 26 -6.90 -12.19 -6.18
CA LYS A 26 -8.35 -12.16 -6.32
C LYS A 26 -8.96 -10.96 -5.60
N ASN A 27 -8.40 -10.56 -4.45
CA ASN A 27 -8.84 -9.35 -3.73
C ASN A 27 -8.59 -8.10 -4.57
N LYS A 28 -7.40 -7.98 -5.19
CA LYS A 28 -7.07 -6.88 -6.11
C LYS A 28 -8.09 -6.78 -7.24
N THR A 29 -8.29 -7.88 -7.98
CA THR A 29 -9.22 -7.85 -9.13
C THR A 29 -10.68 -7.66 -8.73
N ALA A 30 -11.09 -8.11 -7.55
CA ALA A 30 -12.42 -7.88 -7.02
C ALA A 30 -12.63 -6.40 -6.71
N LEU A 31 -11.66 -5.76 -6.04
CA LEU A 31 -11.72 -4.34 -5.71
C LEU A 31 -11.63 -3.45 -6.97
N GLN A 32 -10.77 -3.77 -7.93
CA GLN A 32 -10.74 -3.11 -9.25
C GLN A 32 -12.14 -3.12 -9.89
N LYS A 33 -12.81 -4.28 -9.89
CA LYS A 33 -14.16 -4.42 -10.45
C LYS A 33 -15.20 -3.60 -9.66
N GLU A 34 -15.14 -3.60 -8.34
CA GLU A 34 -16.03 -2.80 -7.48
C GLU A 34 -15.89 -1.31 -7.76
N LEU A 35 -14.66 -0.84 -7.99
CA LEU A 35 -14.35 0.55 -8.33
C LEU A 35 -14.65 0.89 -9.81
N GLY A 36 -15.05 -0.07 -10.63
CA GLY A 36 -15.28 0.12 -12.06
C GLY A 36 -14.00 0.26 -12.89
N TRP A 37 -12.86 -0.17 -12.36
CA TRP A 37 -11.56 -0.16 -13.04
C TRP A 37 -11.38 -1.39 -13.94
N PRO A 38 -10.51 -1.30 -14.97
CA PRO A 38 -10.01 -2.47 -15.66
C PRO A 38 -9.38 -3.47 -14.68
N ALA A 39 -9.69 -4.76 -14.83
CA ALA A 39 -9.09 -5.81 -14.01
C ALA A 39 -7.64 -6.10 -14.43
N GLU A 40 -6.72 -5.21 -14.09
CA GLU A 40 -5.29 -5.31 -14.41
C GLU A 40 -4.52 -5.92 -13.24
N SER A 41 -4.51 -7.26 -13.14
CA SER A 41 -3.87 -7.98 -12.04
C SER A 41 -2.36 -7.70 -11.87
N LYS A 42 -1.67 -7.38 -12.98
CA LYS A 42 -0.24 -7.07 -13.00
C LYS A 42 0.09 -5.60 -12.72
N ARG A 43 -0.90 -4.71 -12.72
CA ARG A 43 -0.68 -3.31 -12.36
C ARG A 43 -0.45 -3.25 -10.85
N MET A 44 0.56 -2.48 -10.42
CA MET A 44 0.82 -2.29 -9.00
C MET A 44 -0.28 -1.41 -8.42
N MET A 45 -0.88 -1.87 -7.34
CA MET A 45 -1.86 -1.13 -6.54
C MET A 45 -1.19 -0.68 -5.25
N LEU A 46 -0.98 0.63 -5.12
CA LEU A 46 -0.52 1.28 -3.91
C LEU A 46 -1.72 1.69 -3.05
N CYS A 47 -1.58 1.63 -1.73
CA CYS A 47 -2.50 2.32 -0.83
C CYS A 47 -1.80 3.42 -0.02
N LEU A 48 -2.51 4.52 0.24
CA LEU A 48 -2.21 5.50 1.28
C LEU A 48 -3.10 5.17 2.48
N PRO A 49 -2.58 4.42 3.47
CA PRO A 49 -3.43 3.81 4.49
C PRO A 49 -3.74 4.74 5.66
N VAL A 50 -2.96 5.80 5.83
CA VAL A 50 -3.10 6.76 6.93
C VAL A 50 -4.09 7.86 6.57
N GLY A 51 -4.71 8.46 7.58
CA GLY A 51 -5.51 9.66 7.35
C GLY A 51 -4.61 10.85 7.07
N MET A 52 -4.62 11.39 5.86
CA MET A 52 -3.59 12.35 5.44
C MET A 52 -3.69 13.67 6.21
N THR A 53 -2.55 14.14 6.71
CA THR A 53 -2.37 15.43 7.38
C THR A 53 -0.97 15.97 7.07
N LYS A 54 -0.69 17.24 7.42
CA LYS A 54 0.67 17.81 7.29
C LYS A 54 1.71 17.01 8.07
N ALA A 55 1.37 16.56 9.29
CA ALA A 55 2.25 15.76 10.14
C ALA A 55 2.53 14.34 9.59
N LEU A 56 1.69 13.86 8.68
CA LEU A 56 1.81 12.55 8.04
C LEU A 56 2.33 12.67 6.59
N GLY A 57 3.04 13.76 6.29
CA GLY A 57 3.73 13.96 5.00
C GLY A 57 2.83 14.48 3.88
N GLY A 58 1.72 15.16 4.19
CA GLY A 58 0.81 15.65 3.17
C GLY A 58 1.41 16.66 2.18
N GLU A 59 2.31 17.54 2.62
CA GLU A 59 3.01 18.47 1.71
C GLU A 59 3.92 17.70 0.73
N LEU A 60 4.63 16.69 1.23
CA LEU A 60 5.44 15.79 0.40
C LEU A 60 4.57 15.00 -0.60
N LEU A 61 3.36 14.60 -0.21
CA LEU A 61 2.42 13.93 -1.11
C LEU A 61 2.00 14.83 -2.28
N GLU A 62 1.72 16.10 -2.02
CA GLU A 62 1.29 17.06 -3.04
C GLU A 62 2.34 17.18 -4.16
N GLU A 63 3.62 17.25 -3.79
CA GLU A 63 4.74 17.25 -4.74
C GLU A 63 4.85 15.92 -5.49
N LEU A 64 4.62 14.80 -4.79
CA LEU A 64 4.77 13.45 -5.32
C LEU A 64 3.68 13.06 -6.32
N ILE A 65 2.46 13.62 -6.23
CA ILE A 65 1.31 13.26 -7.07
C ILE A 65 1.66 13.32 -8.57
N GLN A 66 2.36 14.37 -9.01
CA GLN A 66 2.74 14.50 -10.43
C GLN A 66 3.63 13.33 -10.89
N GLY A 67 4.56 12.89 -10.04
CA GLY A 67 5.39 11.71 -10.29
C GLY A 67 4.55 10.43 -10.36
N LEU A 68 3.64 10.23 -9.41
CA LEU A 68 2.75 9.05 -9.38
C LEU A 68 1.92 8.92 -10.66
N GLU A 69 1.45 10.03 -11.23
CA GLU A 69 0.68 10.01 -12.49
C GLU A 69 1.47 9.47 -13.68
N THR A 70 2.80 9.61 -13.67
CA THR A 70 3.68 9.10 -14.73
C THR A 70 3.92 7.59 -14.64
N LEU A 71 3.62 6.98 -13.49
CA LEU A 71 3.86 5.56 -13.24
C LEU A 71 2.64 4.70 -13.62
N PRO A 72 2.86 3.44 -14.04
CA PRO A 72 1.79 2.50 -14.31
C PRO A 72 1.23 1.89 -13.01
N ILE A 73 0.69 2.74 -12.13
CA ILE A 73 0.12 2.33 -10.83
C ILE A 73 -1.36 2.65 -10.71
N GLU A 74 -2.00 2.00 -9.74
CA GLU A 74 -3.28 2.38 -9.14
C GLU A 74 -3.04 2.88 -7.71
N LEU A 75 -3.84 3.85 -7.26
CA LEU A 75 -3.74 4.42 -5.91
C LEU A 75 -5.08 4.36 -5.18
N LEU A 76 -5.09 3.64 -4.07
CA LEU A 76 -6.17 3.64 -3.09
C LEU A 76 -5.84 4.61 -1.97
N ILE A 77 -6.79 5.45 -1.60
CA ILE A 77 -6.58 6.51 -0.61
C ILE A 77 -7.60 6.32 0.50
N ARG A 78 -7.16 6.11 1.74
CA ARG A 78 -8.12 6.05 2.85
C ARG A 78 -8.79 7.42 3.03
N GLY A 79 -10.11 7.43 3.06
CA GLY A 79 -10.95 8.61 3.23
C GLY A 79 -10.96 9.14 4.67
N LYS A 80 -9.77 9.43 5.21
CA LYS A 80 -9.52 9.97 6.55
C LYS A 80 -8.48 11.08 6.44
N GLY A 81 -8.55 12.11 7.28
CA GLY A 81 -7.56 13.20 7.27
C GLY A 81 -8.17 14.58 7.43
N THR A 82 -7.41 15.61 7.07
CA THR A 82 -7.91 17.00 7.08
C THR A 82 -8.80 17.28 5.85
N LYS A 83 -9.61 18.34 5.94
CA LYS A 83 -10.46 18.80 4.85
C LYS A 83 -9.65 19.15 3.59
N GLU A 84 -8.51 19.82 3.77
CA GLU A 84 -7.59 20.22 2.69
C GLU A 84 -7.18 19.02 1.81
N TYR A 85 -6.65 17.96 2.42
CA TYR A 85 -6.27 16.75 1.69
C TYR A 85 -7.48 15.97 1.17
N GLY A 86 -8.62 16.00 1.87
CA GLY A 86 -9.87 15.43 1.38
C GLY A 86 -10.34 16.06 0.06
N GLU A 87 -10.25 17.39 -0.05
CA GLU A 87 -10.58 18.12 -1.28
C GLU A 87 -9.60 17.78 -2.41
N LEU A 88 -8.30 17.73 -2.12
CA LEU A 88 -7.26 17.29 -3.05
C LEU A 88 -7.55 15.90 -3.62
N PHE A 89 -7.80 14.92 -2.75
CA PHE A 89 -8.06 13.54 -3.18
C PHE A 89 -9.37 13.39 -3.93
N THR A 90 -10.40 14.15 -3.54
CA THR A 90 -11.68 14.14 -4.25
C THR A 90 -11.49 14.60 -5.69
N LYS A 91 -10.74 15.68 -5.89
CA LYS A 91 -10.40 16.17 -7.23
C LYS A 91 -9.58 15.13 -8.00
N LEU A 92 -8.54 14.57 -7.39
CA LEU A 92 -7.68 13.57 -8.03
C LEU A 92 -8.46 12.31 -8.45
N ALA A 93 -9.36 11.80 -7.60
CA ALA A 93 -10.19 10.65 -7.90
C ALA A 93 -11.26 10.96 -8.97
N GLN A 94 -11.72 12.20 -9.09
CA GLN A 94 -12.61 12.61 -10.19
C GLN A 94 -11.86 12.70 -11.52
N ASP A 95 -10.69 13.35 -11.52
CA ASP A 95 -9.87 13.55 -12.72
C ASP A 95 -9.27 12.22 -13.23
N LYS A 96 -8.96 11.29 -12.32
CA LYS A 96 -8.30 10.01 -12.60
C LYS A 96 -9.09 8.80 -12.10
N ASN A 97 -10.42 8.84 -12.29
CA ASN A 97 -11.36 7.84 -11.79
C ASN A 97 -11.12 6.37 -12.21
N HIS A 98 -10.22 6.13 -13.17
CA HIS A 98 -9.85 4.81 -13.67
C HIS A 98 -8.63 4.20 -12.95
N ARG A 99 -7.95 4.97 -12.06
CA ARG A 99 -6.74 4.52 -11.34
C ARG A 99 -6.61 5.07 -9.91
N PHE A 100 -7.37 6.09 -9.52
CA PHE A 100 -7.30 6.72 -8.20
C PHE A 100 -8.67 6.68 -7.54
N ALA A 101 -8.75 6.13 -6.33
CA ALA A 101 -10.01 5.99 -5.59
C ALA A 101 -9.83 6.31 -4.11
N ILE A 102 -10.88 6.91 -3.53
CA ILE A 102 -11.00 7.09 -2.09
C ILE A 102 -11.77 5.89 -1.53
N VAL A 103 -11.13 5.17 -0.61
CA VAL A 103 -11.73 4.06 0.15
C VAL A 103 -12.37 4.63 1.42
N PRO A 104 -13.63 4.30 1.75
CA PRO A 104 -14.26 4.76 2.98
C PRO A 104 -13.47 4.37 4.24
N ASP A 105 -13.39 5.25 5.23
CA ASP A 105 -12.80 4.94 6.55
C ASP A 105 -13.74 4.08 7.40
N LYS A 106 -13.97 2.84 6.94
CA LYS A 106 -14.73 1.80 7.61
C LYS A 106 -13.87 0.55 7.67
N GLU A 107 -13.92 -0.18 8.78
CA GLU A 107 -13.08 -1.34 9.05
C GLU A 107 -13.02 -2.32 7.87
N ASP A 108 -14.18 -2.80 7.40
CA ASP A 108 -14.28 -3.72 6.26
C ASP A 108 -13.64 -3.18 4.98
N ALA A 109 -13.84 -1.89 4.68
CA ALA A 109 -13.30 -1.26 3.48
C ALA A 109 -11.78 -1.07 3.57
N VAL A 110 -11.28 -0.69 4.75
CA VAL A 110 -9.85 -0.56 5.02
C VAL A 110 -9.15 -1.91 4.95
N ASN A 111 -9.75 -2.96 5.49
CA ASN A 111 -9.22 -4.31 5.38
C ASN A 111 -9.20 -4.82 3.92
N ALA A 112 -10.28 -4.58 3.16
CA ALA A 112 -10.33 -4.88 1.74
C ALA A 112 -9.25 -4.13 0.94
N MET A 113 -8.99 -2.86 1.28
CA MET A 113 -7.89 -2.07 0.70
C MET A 113 -6.53 -2.72 0.97
N PHE A 114 -6.22 -3.12 2.21
CA PHE A 114 -4.95 -3.81 2.51
C PHE A 114 -4.84 -5.18 1.84
N ALA A 115 -5.93 -5.92 1.73
CA ALA A 115 -5.98 -7.21 1.04
C ALA A 115 -5.80 -7.10 -0.47
N ALA A 116 -6.17 -5.96 -1.06
CA ALA A 116 -6.04 -5.70 -2.49
C ALA A 116 -4.69 -5.07 -2.86
N ALA A 117 -4.18 -4.16 -2.02
CA ALA A 117 -2.94 -3.42 -2.28
C ALA A 117 -1.70 -4.32 -2.29
N ASP A 118 -0.80 -4.07 -3.23
CA ASP A 118 0.52 -4.72 -3.28
C ASP A 118 1.48 -4.06 -2.28
N ALA A 119 1.44 -2.74 -2.19
CA ALA A 119 2.29 -1.95 -1.31
C ALA A 119 1.52 -0.81 -0.64
N SER A 120 2.00 -0.38 0.52
CA SER A 120 1.45 0.73 1.30
C SER A 120 2.47 1.86 1.40
N LEU A 121 2.06 3.08 1.11
CA LEU A 121 2.93 4.25 1.11
C LEU A 121 2.76 5.04 2.41
N PHE A 122 3.87 5.19 3.14
CA PHE A 122 3.99 6.06 4.31
C PHE A 122 4.96 7.20 3.99
N LEU A 123 4.56 8.42 4.35
CA LEU A 123 5.33 9.66 4.11
C LEU A 123 5.93 10.25 5.39
N SER A 124 5.77 9.53 6.49
CA SER A 124 6.32 9.82 7.82
C SER A 124 6.67 8.48 8.48
N ASP A 125 7.47 8.52 9.55
CA ASP A 125 7.81 7.31 10.32
C ASP A 125 6.52 6.57 10.73
N PRO A 126 6.30 5.33 10.25
CA PRO A 126 5.08 4.60 10.50
C PRO A 126 5.15 3.75 11.76
N SER A 127 6.25 3.81 12.53
CA SER A 127 6.51 2.87 13.62
C SER A 127 5.38 2.81 14.64
N ASP A 128 4.77 3.93 14.98
CA ASP A 128 3.67 4.00 15.95
C ASP A 128 2.27 3.95 15.31
N LEU A 129 2.19 3.76 14.00
CA LEU A 129 0.91 3.71 13.28
C LEU A 129 0.39 2.27 13.22
N PRO A 130 -0.86 2.00 13.66
CA PRO A 130 -1.45 0.67 13.55
C PRO A 130 -1.60 0.20 12.09
N GLU A 131 -1.65 1.14 11.14
CA GLU A 131 -1.64 0.88 9.71
C GLU A 131 -0.38 0.16 9.22
N LEU A 132 0.76 0.31 9.91
CA LEU A 132 1.98 -0.43 9.60
C LEU A 132 1.80 -1.92 9.89
N GLU A 133 1.26 -2.25 11.06
CA GLU A 133 0.99 -3.64 11.45
C GLU A 133 -0.03 -4.28 10.50
N LEU A 134 -1.08 -3.55 10.10
CA LEU A 134 -2.03 -4.02 9.09
C LEU A 134 -1.37 -4.24 7.73
N SER A 135 -0.48 -3.34 7.30
CA SER A 135 0.28 -3.50 6.05
C SER A 135 1.05 -4.83 6.04
N LEU A 136 1.80 -5.09 7.11
CA LEU A 136 2.57 -6.32 7.26
C LEU A 136 1.69 -7.56 7.32
N LYS A 137 0.62 -7.56 8.13
CA LYS A 137 -0.32 -8.68 8.28
C LYS A 137 -0.99 -9.08 6.96
N TYR A 138 -1.29 -8.10 6.11
CA TYR A 138 -1.93 -8.34 4.82
C TYR A 138 -0.93 -8.53 3.68
N GLY A 139 0.38 -8.41 3.93
CA GLY A 139 1.40 -8.47 2.88
C GLY A 139 1.26 -7.34 1.86
N ALA A 140 0.82 -6.16 2.30
CA ALA A 140 0.94 -4.92 1.55
C ALA A 140 2.28 -4.29 1.95
N ILE A 141 3.29 -4.45 1.10
CA ILE A 141 4.69 -4.15 1.44
C ILE A 141 4.86 -2.64 1.72
N PRO A 142 5.34 -2.23 2.90
CA PRO A 142 5.57 -0.82 3.21
C PRO A 142 6.62 -0.19 2.30
N ILE A 143 6.31 1.01 1.81
CA ILE A 143 7.23 1.99 1.23
C ILE A 143 7.23 3.16 2.21
N ALA A 144 8.31 3.37 2.94
CA ALA A 144 8.31 4.22 4.13
C ALA A 144 9.68 4.88 4.36
N PRO A 145 9.79 5.92 5.21
CA PRO A 145 11.09 6.34 5.70
C PRO A 145 11.79 5.20 6.45
N GLU A 146 13.11 5.22 6.54
CA GLU A 146 13.85 4.31 7.41
C GLU A 146 13.38 4.44 8.87
N CYS A 147 13.11 3.31 9.50
CA CYS A 147 12.71 3.24 10.92
C CYS A 147 13.09 1.89 11.52
N GLU A 148 13.09 1.80 12.85
CA GLU A 148 13.54 0.61 13.58
C GLU A 148 12.68 -0.64 13.32
N LYS A 149 11.42 -0.47 12.91
CA LYS A 149 10.48 -1.59 12.69
C LYS A 149 10.61 -2.23 11.32
N LEU A 150 11.35 -1.63 10.39
CA LEU A 150 11.40 -2.05 9.00
C LEU A 150 12.83 -2.34 8.56
N GLU A 151 13.06 -3.58 8.16
CA GLU A 151 14.26 -3.96 7.42
C GLU A 151 14.02 -3.71 5.93
N ALA A 152 14.89 -2.89 5.33
CA ALA A 152 14.86 -2.61 3.91
C ALA A 152 15.12 -3.88 3.09
N TYR A 153 14.41 -4.03 1.97
CA TYR A 153 14.59 -5.15 1.07
C TYR A 153 15.98 -5.10 0.40
N ASP A 154 16.78 -6.14 0.63
CA ASP A 154 18.05 -6.38 -0.03
C ASP A 154 17.87 -7.45 -1.13
N PRO A 155 17.97 -7.10 -2.42
CA PRO A 155 17.80 -8.05 -3.51
C PRO A 155 18.96 -9.07 -3.63
N ILE A 156 20.10 -8.84 -2.97
CA ILE A 156 21.23 -9.79 -2.96
C ILE A 156 20.97 -10.89 -1.93
N GLN A 157 20.49 -10.52 -0.73
CA GLN A 157 20.14 -11.47 0.32
C GLN A 157 18.72 -12.03 0.19
N GLU A 158 17.92 -11.44 -0.71
CA GLU A 158 16.49 -11.70 -0.88
C GLU A 158 15.70 -11.54 0.43
N SER A 159 16.15 -10.68 1.35
CA SER A 159 15.57 -10.48 2.69
C SER A 159 15.06 -9.06 2.88
N GLY A 160 14.25 -8.86 3.92
CA GLY A 160 13.65 -7.57 4.26
C GLY A 160 12.14 -7.53 3.99
N VAL A 161 11.50 -6.49 4.52
CA VAL A 161 10.03 -6.37 4.58
C VAL A 161 9.51 -5.06 4.00
N ALA A 162 10.37 -4.15 3.54
CA ALA A 162 9.95 -2.83 3.07
C ALA A 162 10.89 -2.25 2.00
N PHE A 163 10.40 -1.25 1.29
CA PHE A 163 11.24 -0.37 0.45
C PHE A 163 11.39 0.97 1.18
N THR A 164 12.50 1.14 1.90
CA THR A 164 12.72 2.33 2.75
C THR A 164 13.39 3.47 2.00
N TYR A 165 13.25 4.71 2.48
CA TYR A 165 14.04 5.85 2.01
C TYR A 165 14.58 6.67 3.19
N GLU A 166 15.77 7.23 3.02
CA GLU A 166 16.48 7.95 4.10
C GLU A 166 15.91 9.35 4.30
N ASN A 167 15.77 10.12 3.22
CA ASN A 167 15.36 11.52 3.29
C ASN A 167 13.86 11.67 2.95
N PRO A 168 13.08 12.44 3.73
CA PRO A 168 11.67 12.71 3.44
C PRO A 168 11.53 13.81 2.37
N ASP A 169 12.13 13.58 1.20
CA ASP A 169 12.03 14.44 0.03
C ASP A 169 11.43 13.69 -1.17
N VAL A 170 10.87 14.43 -2.12
CA VAL A 170 10.09 13.86 -3.23
C VAL A 170 10.88 12.87 -4.06
N TRP A 171 12.19 13.07 -4.24
CA TRP A 171 13.02 12.21 -5.08
C TRP A 171 13.35 10.90 -4.37
N SER A 172 13.62 10.97 -3.06
CA SER A 172 13.87 9.78 -2.24
C SER A 172 12.63 8.88 -2.16
N VAL A 173 11.45 9.46 -1.95
CA VAL A 173 10.19 8.70 -1.95
C VAL A 173 9.91 8.11 -3.34
N PHE A 174 10.03 8.93 -4.39
CA PHE A 174 9.82 8.48 -5.76
C PHE A 174 10.77 7.33 -6.14
N ALA A 175 12.06 7.40 -5.74
CA ALA A 175 13.03 6.34 -5.97
C ALA A 175 12.66 5.04 -5.24
N ALA A 176 12.16 5.12 -4.00
CA ALA A 176 11.67 3.94 -3.28
C ALA A 176 10.44 3.30 -3.96
N ILE A 177 9.51 4.11 -4.46
CA ILE A 177 8.37 3.64 -5.23
C ILE A 177 8.81 2.96 -6.53
N VAL A 178 9.76 3.54 -7.25
CA VAL A 178 10.30 2.94 -8.49
C VAL A 178 10.99 1.61 -8.17
N ARG A 179 11.78 1.51 -7.10
CA ARG A 179 12.37 0.22 -6.68
C ARG A 179 11.30 -0.83 -6.39
N ALA A 180 10.27 -0.48 -5.62
CA ALA A 180 9.15 -1.38 -5.35
C ALA A 180 8.45 -1.82 -6.64
N LEU A 181 8.16 -0.87 -7.54
CA LEU A 181 7.51 -1.13 -8.82
C LEU A 181 8.33 -2.06 -9.71
N GLU A 182 9.64 -1.85 -9.82
CA GLU A 182 10.52 -2.71 -10.61
C GLU A 182 10.63 -4.11 -10.00
N THR A 183 10.76 -4.24 -8.68
CA THR A 183 10.76 -5.55 -8.01
C THR A 183 9.42 -6.28 -8.18
N HIS A 184 8.29 -5.58 -8.14
CA HIS A 184 6.96 -6.18 -8.35
C HIS A 184 6.79 -6.85 -9.73
N ARG A 185 7.61 -6.47 -10.72
CA ARG A 185 7.63 -7.12 -12.04
C ARG A 185 8.20 -8.54 -11.98
N PHE A 186 8.87 -8.92 -10.90
CA PHE A 186 9.44 -10.23 -10.63
C PHE A 186 8.61 -10.94 -9.53
N PRO A 187 7.63 -11.79 -9.90
CA PRO A 187 6.66 -12.31 -8.94
C PRO A 187 7.24 -13.23 -7.87
N PHE A 188 8.42 -13.82 -8.11
CA PHE A 188 9.09 -14.67 -7.12
C PHE A 188 9.66 -13.81 -6.00
N ASP A 189 10.48 -12.82 -6.35
CA ASP A 189 11.06 -11.84 -5.42
C ASP A 189 9.97 -11.12 -4.63
N TRP A 190 8.94 -10.61 -5.32
CA TRP A 190 7.84 -9.91 -4.66
C TRP A 190 7.13 -10.78 -3.62
N ARG A 191 6.85 -12.05 -3.95
CA ARG A 191 6.21 -12.99 -3.01
C ARG A 191 7.10 -13.32 -1.83
N THR A 192 8.43 -13.35 -2.02
CA THR A 192 9.37 -13.53 -0.92
C THR A 192 9.26 -12.37 0.08
N VAL A 193 9.27 -11.12 -0.39
CA VAL A 193 9.08 -9.94 0.47
C VAL A 193 7.70 -9.97 1.16
N GLN A 194 6.63 -10.30 0.43
CA GLN A 194 5.29 -10.40 1.01
C GLN A 194 5.20 -11.48 2.11
N ARG A 195 5.88 -12.61 1.92
CA ARG A 195 5.93 -13.68 2.92
C ARG A 195 6.61 -13.19 4.20
N TYR A 196 7.78 -12.57 4.07
CA TYR A 196 8.49 -12.01 5.23
C TYR A 196 7.67 -10.95 5.95
N CYS A 197 6.93 -10.09 5.24
CA CYS A 197 6.01 -9.15 5.85
C CYS A 197 5.00 -9.87 6.76
N MET A 198 4.31 -10.89 6.23
CA MET A 198 3.27 -11.59 6.96
C MET A 198 3.81 -12.45 8.12
N GLU A 199 5.03 -12.96 8.02
CA GLU A 199 5.68 -13.77 9.06
C GLU A 199 6.31 -12.92 10.18
N SER A 200 6.63 -11.65 9.89
CA SER A 200 7.22 -10.71 10.86
C SER A 200 6.25 -10.29 11.97
N VAL A 201 4.96 -10.46 11.76
CA VAL A 201 3.89 -10.05 12.69
C VAL A 201 3.03 -11.28 13.04
N LYS A 202 2.74 -11.45 14.33
CA LYS A 202 1.93 -12.57 14.85
C LYS A 202 0.54 -12.11 15.27
#